data_AF-A0A537H739-F1
#
_entry.id   AF-A0A537H739-F1
#
_cell.length_a   1.000
_cell.length_b   1.000
_cell.length_c   1.000
_cell.angle_alpha   90.00
_cell.angle_beta   90.00
_cell.angle_gamma   90.00
#
_symmetry.space_group_name_H-M   'P 1'
#
loop_
_entity.id
_entity.type
_entity.pdbx_description
1 polymer ?
#
loop_
_entity_poly.entity_id
_entity_poly.type
_entity_poly.pdbx_seq_one_letter_code
_entity_poly.pdbx_strand_id
1 'polypeptide(L)' 'MYHGRPLVGFGAAKNHCSFYLMSSSIIPKLARARTGKLKGYDVSGATVHFTLDKPLLATLVTKLVKERITENEKRTKK' A
#
# COMPACT_ATOMS: atom_id res chain seq x y z
N MET A 1 -7.47 8.56 -7.77
CA MET A 1 -7.81 7.49 -8.75
C MET A 1 -6.85 7.58 -9.93
N TYR A 2 -6.71 6.52 -10.72
CA TYR A 2 -5.86 6.49 -11.92
C TYR A 2 -6.53 5.62 -12.99
N HIS A 3 -6.77 6.17 -14.19
CA HIS A 3 -7.58 5.55 -15.27
C HIS A 3 -8.92 4.94 -14.79
N GLY A 4 -9.71 5.72 -14.05
CA GLY A 4 -11.02 5.27 -13.55
C GLY A 4 -10.98 4.22 -12.44
N ARG A 5 -9.79 3.85 -11.94
CA ARG A 5 -9.63 2.85 -10.88
C ARG A 5 -9.02 3.46 -9.60
N PRO A 6 -9.35 2.92 -8.42
CA PRO A 6 -8.64 3.24 -7.19
C PRO A 6 -7.13 3.00 -7.35
N LEU A 7 -6.32 3.93 -6.85
CA LEU A 7 -4.86 3.81 -6.90
C LEU A 7 -4.34 3.40 -5.53
N VAL A 8 -4.44 4.32 -4.58
CA VAL A 8 -4.17 4.12 -3.15
C VAL A 8 -5.12 5.02 -2.35
N GLY A 9 -5.25 4.76 -1.06
CA GLY A 9 -5.97 5.61 -0.12
C GLY A 9 -5.25 5.70 1.22
N PHE A 10 -5.56 6.75 1.98
CA PHE A 10 -5.14 6.90 3.36
C PHE A 10 -6.37 7.05 4.25
N GLY A 11 -6.32 6.41 5.42
CA GLY A 11 -7.28 6.59 6.50
C GLY A 11 -6.54 6.98 7.76
N ALA A 12 -7.16 7.78 8.60
CA ALA A 12 -6.67 8.09 9.93
C ALA A 12 -7.66 7.54 10.96
N ALA A 13 -7.13 6.81 11.93
CA ALA A 13 -7.84 6.36 13.12
C ALA A 13 -7.20 7.00 14.36
N LYS A 14 -7.85 6.84 15.52
CA LYS A 14 -7.43 7.48 16.78
C LYS A 14 -5.96 7.21 17.13
N ASN A 15 -5.46 6.01 16.86
CA ASN A 15 -4.13 5.56 17.29
C ASN A 15 -3.19 5.17 16.12
N HIS A 16 -3.69 5.17 14.88
CA HIS A 16 -2.91 4.74 13.72
C HIS A 16 -3.46 5.36 12.43
N CYS A 17 -2.62 5.41 11.41
CA CYS A 17 -3.01 5.68 10.05
C CYS A 17 -2.95 4.39 9.24
N SER A 18 -3.79 4.30 8.22
CA SER A 18 -3.95 3.15 7.36
C SER A 18 -3.61 3.55 5.93
N PHE A 19 -2.72 2.81 5.29
CA PHE A 19 -2.40 2.97 3.89
C PHE A 19 -3.01 1.83 3.08
N TYR A 20 -4.01 2.16 2.26
CA TYR A 20 -4.79 1.21 1.46
C TYR A 20 -4.23 1.14 0.04
N LEU A 21 -3.80 -0.04 -0.40
CA LEU A 21 -3.28 -0.25 -1.76
C LEU A 21 -4.35 -0.63 -2.79
N MET A 22 -5.60 -0.79 -2.33
CA MET A 22 -6.80 -0.96 -3.18
C MET A 22 -6.70 -2.09 -4.21
N SER A 23 -5.89 -3.13 -3.96
CA SER A 23 -5.71 -4.27 -4.88
C SER A 23 -5.30 -5.54 -4.14
N SER A 24 -6.01 -6.63 -4.40
CA SER A 24 -5.70 -7.96 -3.85
C SER A 24 -4.40 -8.55 -4.43
N SER A 25 -4.02 -8.14 -5.65
CA SER A 25 -2.82 -8.63 -6.32
C SER A 25 -1.52 -8.21 -5.61
N ILE A 26 -1.58 -7.22 -4.72
CA ILE A 26 -0.42 -6.73 -3.96
C ILE A 26 -0.19 -7.52 -2.65
N ILE A 27 -1.19 -8.28 -2.19
CA ILE A 27 -1.15 -9.01 -0.90
C ILE A 27 0.08 -9.93 -0.81
N PRO A 28 0.43 -10.74 -1.84
CA PRO A 28 1.62 -11.60 -1.77
C PRO A 28 2.92 -10.80 -1.65
N LYS A 29 2.99 -9.59 -2.23
CA LYS A 29 4.17 -8.71 -2.13
C LYS A 29 4.28 -8.11 -0.74
N LEU A 30 3.15 -7.66 -0.17
CA LEU A 30 3.11 -7.15 1.20
C LEU A 30 3.50 -8.22 2.22
N ALA A 31 3.01 -9.46 2.04
CA ALA A 31 3.38 -10.59 2.89
C ALA A 31 4.91 -10.83 2.89
N ARG A 32 5.55 -10.77 1.71
CA ARG A 32 7.02 -10.85 1.59
C ARG A 32 7.74 -9.65 2.20
N ALA A 33 7.18 -8.45 2.06
CA ALA A 33 7.78 -7.24 2.64
C ALA A 33 7.70 -7.23 4.18
N ARG A 34 6.74 -7.95 4.79
CA ARG A 34 6.53 -8.02 6.24
C ARG A 34 7.73 -8.56 7.03
N THR A 35 8.55 -9.41 6.41
CA THR A 35 9.78 -9.95 7.03
C THR A 35 11.01 -9.06 6.83
N GLY A 36 10.89 -7.99 6.04
CA GLY A 36 12.00 -7.07 5.73
C GLY A 36 11.59 -5.60 5.87
N LYS A 37 11.23 -4.96 4.75
CA LYS A 37 10.98 -3.51 4.67
C LYS A 37 9.76 -3.03 5.45
N LEU A 38 8.80 -3.93 5.73
CA LEU A 38 7.63 -3.68 6.56
C LEU A 38 7.72 -4.38 7.92
N LYS A 39 8.91 -4.80 8.34
CA LYS A 39 9.10 -5.38 9.66
C LYS A 39 8.76 -4.34 10.73
N GLY A 40 7.85 -4.69 11.64
CA GLY A 40 7.37 -3.81 12.71
C GLY A 40 6.18 -2.93 12.33
N TYR A 41 5.70 -2.98 11.08
CA TYR A 41 4.41 -2.42 10.69
C TYR A 41 3.34 -3.51 10.76
N ASP A 42 2.13 -3.13 11.14
CA ASP A 42 0.99 -4.03 11.05
C ASP A 42 0.46 -4.05 9.62
N VAL A 43 0.33 -5.25 9.05
CA VAL A 43 -0.07 -5.43 7.65
C VAL A 43 -1.22 -6.41 7.62
N SER A 44 -2.37 -5.95 7.15
CA SER A 44 -3.60 -6.74 7.03
C SER A 44 -4.14 -6.65 5.61
N GLY A 45 -4.09 -7.78 4.89
CA GLY A 45 -4.48 -7.84 3.48
C GLY A 45 -3.69 -6.85 2.61
N ALA A 46 -4.41 -5.93 1.98
CA ALA A 46 -3.85 -4.87 1.12
C ALA A 46 -3.64 -3.53 1.86
N THR A 47 -3.64 -3.56 3.20
CA THR A 47 -3.55 -2.38 4.07
C THR A 47 -2.32 -2.46 4.95
N VAL A 48 -1.63 -1.33 5.11
CA VAL A 48 -0.54 -1.18 6.06
C VAL A 48 -0.92 -0.16 7.12
N HIS A 49 -0.93 -0.56 8.38
CA HIS A 49 -1.14 0.32 9.52
C HIS A 49 0.19 0.84 10.04
N PHE A 50 0.24 2.13 10.31
CA PHE A 50 1.42 2.83 10.81
C PHE A 50 1.01 3.90 11.82
N THR A 51 1.93 4.31 12.69
CA THR A 51 1.68 5.37 13.68
C THR A 51 2.42 6.64 13.28
N LEU A 52 2.10 7.77 13.93
CA LEU A 52 2.82 9.02 13.71
C LEU A 52 4.28 8.93 14.18
N ASP A 53 4.54 8.13 15.22
CA ASP A 53 5.89 7.85 15.75
C ASP A 53 6.71 6.97 14.78
N LYS A 54 6.03 6.09 14.04
CA LYS A 54 6.65 5.20 13.04
C LYS A 54 5.97 5.40 11.69
N PRO A 55 6.24 6.54 11.01
CA PRO A 55 5.63 6.83 9.73
C PRO A 55 6.15 5.90 8.65
N LEU A 56 5.33 5.64 7.63
CA LEU A 56 5.78 4.91 6.46
C LEU A 56 6.91 5.66 5.75
N LEU A 57 8.00 4.94 5.46
CA LEU A 57 9.11 5.45 4.65
C LEU A 57 8.60 5.94 3.29
N ALA A 58 8.87 7.21 2.96
CA ALA A 58 8.44 7.81 1.68
C ALA A 58 8.91 7.02 0.45
N THR A 59 10.10 6.39 0.54
CA THR A 59 10.64 5.52 -0.50
C THR A 59 9.79 4.26 -0.72
N LEU A 60 9.25 3.69 0.36
CA LEU A 60 8.37 2.54 0.30
C LEU A 60 7.01 2.91 -0.29
N VAL A 61 6.42 4.01 0.18
CA VAL A 61 5.15 4.56 -0.35
C VAL A 61 5.28 4.80 -1.86
N THR A 62 6.34 5.49 -2.28
CA THR A 62 6.59 5.77 -3.70
C THR A 62 6.69 4.49 -4.53
N LYS A 63 7.40 3.47 -4.02
CA LYS A 63 7.52 2.18 -4.70
C LYS A 63 6.16 1.50 -4.87
N LEU A 64 5.36 1.43 -3.81
CA LEU A 64 4.04 0.80 -3.84
C LEU A 64 3.06 1.52 -4.77
N VAL A 65 3.09 2.86 -4.77
CA VAL A 65 2.25 3.69 -5.67
C VAL A 65 2.61 3.42 -7.13
N LYS A 66 3.91 3.42 -7.48
CA LYS A 66 4.37 3.10 -8.85
C LYS A 66 3.92 1.71 -9.29
N GLU A 67 4.02 0.72 -8.41
CA GLU A 67 3.53 -0.63 -8.71
C GLU A 67 2.02 -0.65 -8.96
N ARG A 68 1.22 0.12 -8.19
CA ARG A 68 -0.21 0.23 -8.45
C ARG A 68 -0.51 0.94 -9.76
N ILE A 69 0.24 1.97 -10.14
CA ILE A 69 0.11 2.60 -11.46
C ILE A 69 0.31 1.54 -12.54
N THR A 70 1.42 0.81 -12.52
CA THR A 70 1.73 -0.24 -13.53
C THR A 70 0.68 -1.35 -13.58
N GLU A 71 0.14 -1.81 -12.44
CA GLU A 71 -0.94 -2.81 -12.45
C GLU A 71 -2.26 -2.23 -12.98
N ASN A 72 -2.58 -0.97 -12.68
CA ASN A 72 -3.76 -0.31 -13.26
C ASN A 72 -3.64 -0.18 -14.78
N GLU A 73 -2.47 0.24 -15.30
CA GLU A 73 -2.23 0.32 -16.75
C GLU A 73 -2.40 -1.04 -17.45
N LYS A 74 -1.83 -2.11 -16.89
CA LYS A 74 -1.96 -3.47 -17.42
C LYS A 74 -3.41 -3.95 -17.49
N ARG A 75 -4.23 -3.55 -16.53
CA ARG A 75 -5.66 -3.89 -16.50
C ARG A 75 -6.51 -3.01 -17.42
N THR A 76 -6.02 -1.83 -17.81
CA THR A 76 -6.74 -0.90 -18.72
C THR A 76 -6.43 -1.21 -20.18
N LYS A 77 -5.23 -1.72 -20.48
CA LYS A 77 -4.83 -2.17 -21.81
C LYS A 77 -5.37 -3.56 -22.20
N LYS A 78 -6.38 -4.05 -21.48
CA LYS A 78 -7.04 -5.34 -21.69
C LYS A 78 -8.50 -5.08 -22.01
#